data_AF-A0A4R4BQN7-F1
#
_entry.id   AF-A0A4R4BQN7-F1
#
_cell.length_a   1.000
_cell.length_b   1.000
_cell.length_c   1.000
_cell.angle_alpha   90.00
_cell.angle_beta   90.00
_cell.angle_gamma   90.00
#
_symmetry.space_group_name_H-M   'P 1'
#
loop_
_entity.id
_entity.type
_entity.pdbx_description
1 polymer ?
#
loop_
_entity_poly.entity_id
_entity_poly.type
_entity_poly.pdbx_seq_one_letter_code
_entity_poly.pdbx_strand_id
1 'polypeptide(L)'
;MKKFGVFLLLVVGVGFVFSMGKRDEDTSAGPLLGSAEMRGIPRVLSVYTLALTKNDDFNEQAYLAPSLMAYVPVQFSYSGDKRRFEYPQNGGFRILKREKLDTEIQLYTVELYAQRWEMPAGKVYRVIFSRDQLGPPQGEALQPAMYAIERAVRLSGCRKGYAQIQSLTYDEKNRRFTAEVIVSAS
;
A
#
# COMPACT_ATOMS: atom_id res chain seq x y z
N MET A 1 65.83 -32.94 11.87
CA MET A 1 66.18 -32.05 10.73
C MET A 1 65.17 -30.90 10.78
N LYS A 2 65.38 -29.75 11.42
CA LYS A 2 66.31 -28.62 11.24
C LYS A 2 66.20 -27.89 9.88
N LYS A 3 65.57 -26.70 9.97
CA LYS A 3 65.65 -25.46 9.14
C LYS A 3 64.88 -25.49 7.79
N PHE A 4 64.29 -24.42 7.26
CA PHE A 4 64.39 -22.96 7.45
C PHE A 4 63.02 -22.30 7.23
N GLY A 5 62.73 -21.23 7.98
CA GLY A 5 61.69 -20.25 7.59
C GLY A 5 62.24 -19.20 6.62
N VAL A 6 61.38 -18.26 6.21
CA VAL A 6 61.58 -16.79 6.20
C VAL A 6 60.43 -16.10 5.43
N PHE A 7 59.81 -15.16 6.15
CA PHE A 7 59.22 -13.85 5.77
C PHE A 7 58.34 -13.65 4.53
N LEU A 8 57.07 -13.31 4.83
CA LEU A 8 56.45 -11.97 4.69
C LEU A 8 56.67 -11.17 3.38
N LEU A 9 55.59 -10.88 2.66
CA LEU A 9 55.31 -9.49 2.26
C LEU A 9 53.81 -9.19 2.27
N LEU A 10 53.52 -8.10 2.96
CA LEU A 10 52.22 -7.50 3.23
C LEU A 10 51.99 -6.45 2.13
N VAL A 11 50.93 -6.59 1.33
CA VAL A 11 50.48 -5.51 0.43
C VAL A 11 49.16 -4.97 0.97
N VAL A 12 49.29 -3.84 1.66
CA VAL A 12 48.22 -2.91 1.97
C VAL A 12 47.71 -2.34 0.65
N GLY A 13 46.50 -2.73 0.25
CA GLY A 13 45.74 -2.11 -0.82
C GLY A 13 44.53 -1.40 -0.23
N VAL A 14 44.71 -0.14 0.14
CA VAL A 14 43.65 0.77 0.59
C VAL A 14 42.66 0.97 -0.55
N GLY A 15 41.47 0.38 -0.41
CA GLY A 15 40.31 0.65 -1.24
C GLY A 15 39.18 1.19 -0.38
N PHE A 16 39.28 2.45 0.03
CA PHE A 16 38.14 3.21 0.54
C PHE A 16 37.09 3.31 -0.57
N VAL A 17 36.05 2.49 -0.50
CA VAL A 17 34.81 2.76 -1.22
C VAL A 17 33.75 3.07 -0.18
N PHE A 18 33.60 4.36 0.09
CA PHE A 18 32.35 4.91 0.61
C PHE A 18 31.26 4.54 -0.40
N SER A 19 30.47 3.51 -0.09
CA SER A 19 29.12 3.38 -0.66
C SER A 19 28.13 3.63 0.46
N MET A 20 27.93 4.93 0.66
CA MET A 20 26.66 5.61 0.96
C MET A 20 25.47 4.66 1.17
N GLY A 21 24.86 4.73 2.35
CA GLY A 21 23.74 3.90 2.76
C GLY A 21 22.64 3.81 1.69
N LYS A 22 22.34 2.58 1.27
CA LYS A 22 21.07 2.28 0.64
C LYS A 22 20.00 2.31 1.72
N ARG A 23 19.21 3.37 1.67
CA ARG A 23 17.84 3.38 2.18
C ARG A 23 17.11 2.24 1.46
N ASP A 24 16.54 1.31 2.21
CA ASP A 24 15.67 0.26 1.67
C ASP A 24 14.42 0.92 1.08
N GLU A 25 14.50 1.30 -0.20
CA GLU A 25 13.34 1.53 -1.05
C GLU A 25 13.22 0.31 -1.98
N ASP A 26 12.76 -0.81 -1.42
CA ASP A 26 12.30 -1.94 -2.20
C ASP A 26 10.97 -1.57 -2.90
N THR A 27 11.10 -0.84 -4.00
CA THR A 27 10.00 -0.54 -4.91
C THR A 27 10.22 -1.30 -6.21
N SER A 28 9.42 -2.34 -6.44
CA SER A 28 9.40 -3.08 -7.70
C SER A 28 8.05 -2.89 -8.41
N ALA A 29 8.10 -2.49 -9.67
CA ALA A 29 6.96 -2.50 -10.56
C ALA A 29 6.89 -3.89 -11.23
N GLY A 30 5.78 -4.59 -11.05
CA GLY A 30 5.50 -5.89 -11.61
C GLY A 30 4.96 -5.85 -13.05
N PRO A 31 4.72 -7.02 -13.66
CA PRO A 31 4.20 -7.14 -15.02
C PRO A 31 2.80 -6.49 -15.17
N LEU A 32 2.44 -6.15 -16.42
CA LEU A 32 1.10 -5.68 -16.79
C LEU A 32 0.08 -6.81 -16.61
N LEU A 33 -1.02 -6.55 -15.88
CA LEU A 33 -2.17 -7.46 -15.83
C LEU A 33 -3.17 -7.05 -16.92
N GLY A 34 -3.60 -8.01 -17.74
CA GLY A 34 -4.69 -7.82 -18.70
C GLY A 34 -5.99 -7.43 -17.99
N SER A 35 -6.89 -6.75 -18.71
CA SER A 35 -8.18 -6.27 -18.21
C SER A 35 -8.94 -7.41 -17.53
N ALA A 36 -9.04 -7.38 -16.20
CA ALA A 36 -9.81 -8.36 -15.46
C ALA A 36 -11.30 -7.94 -15.51
N GLU A 37 -12.09 -8.59 -16.37
CA GLU A 37 -13.55 -8.50 -16.29
C GLU A 37 -14.01 -9.10 -14.95
N MET A 38 -14.35 -8.24 -13.99
CA MET A 38 -14.93 -8.65 -12.71
C MET A 38 -16.46 -8.59 -12.80
N ARG A 39 -17.13 -9.75 -12.85
CA ARG A 39 -18.60 -9.83 -12.66
C ARG A 39 -18.95 -9.26 -11.28
N GLY A 40 -20.06 -8.51 -11.18
CA GLY A 40 -20.57 -7.87 -9.95
C GLY A 40 -21.02 -8.86 -8.88
N ILE A 41 -20.08 -9.64 -8.36
CA ILE A 41 -20.24 -10.63 -7.30
C ILE A 41 -19.77 -9.96 -5.99
N PRO A 42 -20.43 -10.22 -4.84
CA PRO A 42 -19.91 -9.79 -3.55
C PRO A 42 -18.46 -10.23 -3.37
N ARG A 43 -17.55 -9.26 -3.21
CA ARG A 43 -16.14 -9.53 -2.95
C ARG A 43 -15.92 -9.49 -1.44
N VAL A 44 -15.47 -10.59 -0.87
CA VAL A 44 -14.99 -10.60 0.51
C VAL A 44 -13.59 -10.00 0.53
N LEU A 45 -13.44 -8.90 1.27
CA LEU A 45 -12.22 -8.10 1.36
C LEU A 45 -11.70 -8.08 2.79
N SER A 46 -10.38 -8.10 2.92
CA SER A 46 -9.67 -7.75 4.15
C SER A 46 -9.31 -6.27 4.10
N VAL A 47 -9.91 -5.46 4.96
CA VAL A 47 -9.71 -4.01 5.02
C VAL A 47 -9.05 -3.63 6.32
N TYR A 48 -7.84 -3.11 6.23
CA TYR A 48 -7.08 -2.62 7.37
C TYR A 48 -7.37 -1.13 7.56
N THR A 49 -7.75 -0.77 8.78
CA THR A 49 -7.91 0.62 9.19
C THR A 49 -7.04 0.90 10.40
N LEU A 50 -6.81 2.18 10.64
CA LEU A 50 -6.31 2.59 11.95
C LEU A 50 -7.39 2.36 13.01
N ALA A 51 -6.99 1.92 14.19
CA ALA A 51 -7.86 1.78 15.33
C ALA A 51 -8.13 3.19 15.87
N LEU A 52 -9.39 3.59 15.87
CA LEU A 52 -9.79 4.85 16.47
C LEU A 52 -10.00 4.69 17.97
N THR A 53 -9.62 5.72 18.72
CA THR A 53 -10.20 5.98 20.04
C THR A 53 -11.68 6.29 19.83
N LYS A 54 -12.56 5.32 20.17
CA LYS A 54 -14.01 5.45 20.02
C LYS A 54 -14.50 6.71 20.74
N ASN A 55 -15.21 7.56 20.00
CA ASN A 55 -16.06 8.61 20.54
C ASN A 55 -17.52 8.15 20.39
N ASP A 56 -18.43 8.61 21.24
CA ASP A 56 -19.80 8.07 21.32
C ASP A 56 -20.63 8.25 20.02
N ASP A 57 -20.26 9.22 19.16
CA ASP A 57 -20.89 9.49 17.86
C ASP A 57 -20.19 8.83 16.66
N PHE A 58 -19.38 7.79 16.88
CA PHE A 58 -18.56 7.20 15.83
C PHE A 58 -19.40 6.41 14.79
N ASN A 59 -19.53 6.96 13.59
CA ASN A 59 -20.09 6.25 12.43
C ASN A 59 -18.99 5.42 11.72
N GLU A 60 -18.91 4.15 12.11
CA GLU A 60 -17.96 3.18 11.56
C GLU A 60 -18.13 2.96 10.06
N GLN A 61 -19.35 3.04 9.52
CA GLN A 61 -19.57 2.84 8.10
C GLN A 61 -18.96 3.99 7.29
N ALA A 62 -19.19 5.22 7.74
CA ALA A 62 -18.59 6.41 7.13
C ALA A 62 -17.06 6.38 7.23
N TYR A 63 -16.53 5.86 8.34
CA TYR A 63 -15.08 5.72 8.54
C TYR A 63 -14.43 4.68 7.62
N LEU A 64 -15.09 3.54 7.41
CA LEU A 64 -14.57 2.44 6.61
C LEU A 64 -14.70 2.69 5.10
N ALA A 65 -15.68 3.50 4.70
CA ALA A 65 -16.01 3.74 3.30
C ALA A 65 -14.81 4.20 2.45
N PRO A 66 -13.99 5.20 2.85
CA PRO A 66 -12.80 5.59 2.08
C PRO A 66 -11.83 4.44 1.86
N SER A 67 -11.53 3.64 2.89
CA SER A 67 -10.64 2.48 2.79
C SER A 67 -11.18 1.40 1.86
N LEU A 68 -12.49 1.17 1.86
CA LEU A 68 -13.16 0.25 0.95
C LEU A 68 -13.13 0.75 -0.50
N MET A 69 -13.30 2.05 -0.71
CA MET A 69 -13.30 2.63 -2.06
C MET A 69 -11.93 2.53 -2.75
N ALA A 70 -10.84 2.32 -2.02
CA ALA A 70 -9.53 2.04 -2.62
C ALA A 70 -9.47 0.65 -3.32
N TYR A 71 -10.42 -0.26 -3.05
CA TYR A 71 -10.49 -1.59 -3.67
C TYR A 71 -11.32 -1.61 -4.97
N VAL A 72 -11.92 -0.49 -5.34
CA VAL A 72 -12.53 -0.26 -6.66
C VAL A 72 -11.65 0.70 -7.48
N PRO A 73 -11.78 0.74 -8.81
CA PRO A 73 -11.02 1.69 -9.63
C PRO A 73 -11.25 3.15 -9.20
N VAL A 74 -10.21 3.76 -8.65
CA VAL A 74 -10.18 5.17 -8.24
C VAL A 74 -9.56 5.99 -9.36
N GLN A 75 -10.30 6.96 -9.87
CA GLN A 75 -9.74 7.87 -10.86
C GLN A 75 -8.80 8.86 -10.18
N PHE A 76 -7.64 9.13 -10.78
CA PHE A 76 -6.70 10.12 -10.28
C PHE A 76 -6.30 11.11 -11.37
N SER A 77 -5.98 12.33 -10.95
CA SER A 77 -5.33 13.33 -11.79
C SER A 77 -4.40 14.25 -10.98
N TYR A 78 -3.33 14.69 -11.63
CA TYR A 78 -2.37 15.68 -11.14
C TYR A 78 -2.38 16.90 -12.05
N SER A 79 -2.56 18.08 -11.45
CA SER A 79 -2.42 19.36 -12.12
C SER A 79 -1.60 20.30 -11.24
N GLY A 80 -0.35 20.56 -11.65
CA GLY A 80 0.64 21.23 -10.80
C GLY A 80 0.87 20.44 -9.51
N ASP A 81 0.74 21.11 -8.37
CA ASP A 81 0.86 20.51 -7.03
C ASP A 81 -0.46 19.90 -6.52
N LYS A 82 -1.57 20.07 -7.26
CA LYS A 82 -2.88 19.57 -6.85
C LYS A 82 -3.08 18.14 -7.33
N ARG A 83 -3.39 17.26 -6.38
CA ARG A 83 -3.79 15.87 -6.59
C ARG A 83 -5.28 15.73 -6.35
N ARG A 84 -5.98 15.03 -7.25
CA ARG A 84 -7.40 14.74 -7.11
C ARG A 84 -7.62 13.26 -7.30
N PHE A 85 -8.25 12.64 -6.30
CA PHE A 85 -8.73 11.28 -6.34
C PHE A 85 -10.25 11.32 -6.32
N GLU A 86 -10.88 10.66 -7.27
CA GLU A 86 -12.33 10.53 -7.33
C GLU A 86 -12.69 9.08 -7.03
N TYR A 87 -13.33 8.91 -5.87
CA TYR A 87 -13.79 7.62 -5.40
C TYR A 87 -15.21 7.38 -5.89
N PRO A 88 -15.53 6.15 -6.34
CA PRO A 88 -16.89 5.80 -6.71
C PRO A 88 -17.87 6.07 -5.56
N GLN A 89 -19.05 6.60 -5.89
CA GLN A 89 -20.09 6.91 -4.90
C GLN A 89 -21.07 5.74 -4.70
N ASN A 90 -21.04 4.74 -5.57
CA ASN A 90 -22.06 3.70 -5.67
C ASN A 90 -21.51 2.33 -5.25
N GLY A 91 -21.70 1.99 -3.98
CA GLY A 91 -21.43 0.66 -3.45
C GLY A 91 -21.98 0.51 -2.03
N GLY A 92 -22.59 -0.63 -1.74
CA GLY A 92 -22.96 -1.02 -0.38
C GLY A 92 -21.92 -1.97 0.19
N PHE A 93 -21.86 -2.13 1.50
CA PHE A 93 -21.05 -3.18 2.11
C PHE A 93 -21.66 -3.70 3.40
N ARG A 94 -21.29 -4.93 3.75
CA ARG A 94 -21.62 -5.53 5.04
C ARG A 94 -20.35 -5.97 5.75
N ILE A 95 -20.19 -5.55 7.00
CA ILE A 95 -19.10 -6.02 7.85
C ILE A 95 -19.43 -7.44 8.31
N LEU A 96 -18.57 -8.40 7.97
CA LEU A 96 -18.72 -9.80 8.36
C LEU A 96 -17.99 -10.10 9.66
N LYS A 97 -16.77 -9.57 9.82
CA LYS A 97 -15.92 -9.80 10.99
C LYS A 97 -15.08 -8.55 11.29
N ARG A 98 -14.76 -8.38 12.57
CA ARG A 98 -13.86 -7.35 13.08
C ARG A 98 -12.81 -8.00 13.96
N GLU A 99 -11.57 -7.59 13.80
CA GLU A 99 -10.44 -8.12 14.54
C GLU A 99 -9.48 -6.99 14.86
N LYS A 100 -9.07 -6.89 16.12
CA LYS A 100 -8.04 -5.94 16.55
C LYS A 100 -6.69 -6.66 16.44
N LEU A 101 -5.83 -6.20 15.53
CA LEU A 101 -4.53 -6.82 15.31
C LEU A 101 -3.50 -6.28 16.31
N ASP A 102 -3.49 -4.96 16.52
CA ASP A 102 -2.68 -4.35 17.57
C ASP A 102 -3.39 -3.13 18.19
N THR A 103 -2.67 -2.31 18.96
CA THR A 103 -3.23 -1.11 19.60
C THR A 103 -3.72 -0.05 18.62
N GLU A 104 -3.21 -0.05 17.39
CA GLU A 104 -3.39 0.99 16.39
C GLU A 104 -3.99 0.49 15.07
N ILE A 105 -4.10 -0.82 14.86
CA ILE A 105 -4.59 -1.42 13.61
C ILE A 105 -5.78 -2.33 13.88
N GLN A 106 -6.82 -2.14 13.08
CA GLN A 106 -8.00 -2.98 13.05
C GLN A 106 -8.18 -3.60 11.66
N LEU A 107 -8.55 -4.87 11.63
CA LEU A 107 -8.89 -5.62 10.43
C LEU A 107 -10.40 -5.84 10.37
N TYR A 108 -10.98 -5.46 9.25
CA TYR A 108 -12.36 -5.73 8.90
C TYR A 108 -12.40 -6.75 7.77
N THR A 109 -13.18 -7.81 7.97
CA THR A 109 -13.63 -8.66 6.85
C THR A 109 -14.95 -8.12 6.37
N VAL A 110 -15.01 -7.69 5.11
CA VAL A 110 -16.15 -6.98 4.55
C VAL A 110 -16.62 -7.66 3.28
N GLU A 111 -17.93 -7.79 3.12
CA GLU A 111 -18.56 -8.15 1.86
C GLU A 111 -18.93 -6.86 1.11
N LEU A 112 -18.27 -6.60 -0.02
CA LEU A 112 -18.51 -5.41 -0.84
C LEU A 112 -19.52 -5.72 -1.95
N TYR A 113 -20.62 -4.97 -1.98
CA TYR A 113 -21.62 -4.95 -3.05
C TYR A 113 -21.37 -3.72 -3.93
N ALA A 114 -20.42 -3.84 -4.84
CA ALA A 114 -20.13 -2.77 -5.80
C ALA A 114 -20.75 -3.08 -7.17
N GLN A 115 -21.13 -2.04 -7.90
CA GLN A 115 -21.39 -2.16 -9.34
C GLN A 115 -20.16 -2.74 -10.05
N ARG A 116 -20.38 -3.33 -11.23
CA ARG A 116 -19.28 -3.80 -12.08
C ARG A 116 -18.37 -2.63 -12.43
N TRP A 117 -17.12 -2.69 -12.00
CA TRP A 117 -16.08 -1.75 -12.39
C TRP A 117 -15.04 -2.49 -13.20
N GLU A 118 -14.74 -1.98 -14.40
CA GLU A 118 -13.64 -2.49 -15.19
C GLU A 118 -12.42 -1.61 -14.96
N MET A 119 -11.39 -2.22 -14.40
CA MET A 119 -10.08 -1.60 -14.31
C MET A 119 -9.38 -1.76 -15.67
N PRO A 120 -8.97 -0.68 -16.34
CA PRO A 120 -8.18 -0.80 -17.56
C PRO A 120 -6.84 -1.50 -17.27
N ALA A 121 -6.26 -2.14 -18.29
CA ALA A 121 -5.00 -2.86 -18.15
C ALA A 121 -3.90 -1.93 -17.60
N GLY A 122 -3.29 -2.32 -16.49
CA GLY A 122 -2.35 -1.49 -15.74
C GLY A 122 -1.14 -2.27 -15.23
N LYS A 123 -0.15 -1.54 -14.71
CA LYS A 123 1.03 -2.13 -14.07
C LYS A 123 0.77 -2.30 -12.58
N VAL A 124 1.28 -3.40 -12.02
CA VAL A 124 1.24 -3.62 -10.56
C VAL A 124 2.42 -2.91 -9.91
N TYR A 125 2.17 -2.17 -8.85
CA TYR A 125 3.17 -1.55 -8.01
C TYR A 125 3.07 -2.13 -6.61
N ARG A 126 4.18 -2.67 -6.11
CA ARG A 126 4.28 -3.12 -4.73
C ARG A 126 4.71 -1.94 -3.86
N VAL A 127 3.91 -1.62 -2.85
CA VAL A 127 4.18 -0.56 -1.88
C VAL A 127 4.34 -1.20 -0.51
N ILE A 128 5.51 -0.98 0.11
CA ILE A 128 5.81 -1.42 1.46
C ILE A 128 5.98 -0.18 2.33
N PHE A 129 5.29 -0.11 3.46
CA PHE A 129 5.34 1.05 4.36
C PHE A 129 5.10 0.68 5.82
N SER A 130 5.69 1.41 6.75
CA SER A 130 5.46 1.24 8.19
C SER A 130 4.20 1.97 8.63
N ARG A 131 3.65 1.55 9.78
CA ARG A 131 2.55 2.26 10.46
C ARG A 131 2.85 3.75 10.66
N ASP A 132 4.09 4.11 10.99
CA ASP A 132 4.48 5.50 11.31
C ASP A 132 4.39 6.44 10.09
N GLN A 133 4.46 5.90 8.87
CA GLN A 133 4.33 6.69 7.63
C GLN A 133 2.90 7.15 7.35
N LEU A 134 1.91 6.58 8.05
CA LEU A 134 0.50 6.96 7.93
C LEU A 134 0.17 8.24 8.69
N GLY A 135 1.10 8.76 9.49
CA GLY A 135 0.89 9.92 10.34
C GLY A 135 0.55 9.55 11.79
N PRO A 136 0.37 10.58 12.65
CA PRO A 136 0.18 10.38 14.08
C PRO A 136 -1.14 9.67 14.38
N PRO A 137 -1.26 8.92 15.49
CA PRO A 137 -2.46 8.12 15.80
C PRO A 137 -3.77 8.91 15.95
N GLN A 138 -3.72 10.24 16.00
CA GLN A 138 -4.87 11.13 16.17
C GLN A 138 -4.91 12.17 15.05
N GLY A 139 -6.12 12.48 14.57
CA GLY A 139 -6.37 13.56 13.60
C GLY A 139 -6.12 13.14 12.16
N GLU A 140 -4.95 13.49 11.62
CA GLU A 140 -4.64 13.56 10.18
C GLU A 140 -4.14 12.26 9.56
N ALA A 141 -4.22 11.14 10.27
CA ALA A 141 -3.66 9.90 9.76
C ALA A 141 -4.39 9.39 8.51
N LEU A 142 -3.60 9.02 7.51
CA LEU A 142 -4.10 8.41 6.29
C LEU A 142 -4.44 6.95 6.54
N GLN A 143 -5.58 6.51 6.02
CA GLN A 143 -5.92 5.10 6.01
C GLN A 143 -4.88 4.31 5.18
N PRO A 144 -4.50 3.09 5.61
CA PRO A 144 -3.47 2.31 4.92
C PRO A 144 -3.70 2.12 3.42
N ALA A 145 -4.94 1.80 3.02
CA ALA A 145 -5.29 1.58 1.62
C ALA A 145 -5.16 2.87 0.77
N MET A 146 -5.53 4.01 1.34
CA MET A 146 -5.45 5.32 0.69
C MET A 146 -3.99 5.73 0.49
N TYR A 147 -3.17 5.54 1.52
CA TYR A 147 -1.73 5.79 1.44
C TYR A 147 -1.06 4.93 0.36
N ALA A 148 -1.41 3.65 0.28
CA ALA A 148 -0.90 2.74 -0.73
C ALA A 148 -1.24 3.19 -2.15
N ILE A 149 -2.49 3.60 -2.42
CA ILE A 149 -2.92 4.17 -3.70
C ILE A 149 -2.09 5.42 -4.04
N GLU A 150 -2.00 6.38 -3.13
CA GLU A 150 -1.27 7.62 -3.35
C GLU A 150 0.21 7.37 -3.68
N ARG A 151 0.83 6.42 -2.97
CA ARG A 151 2.24 6.07 -3.17
C ARG A 151 2.46 5.34 -4.48
N ALA A 152 1.63 4.35 -4.82
CA ALA A 152 1.71 3.63 -6.08
C ALA A 152 1.53 4.56 -7.29
N VAL A 153 0.55 5.46 -7.21
CA VAL A 153 0.31 6.45 -8.26
C VAL A 153 1.52 7.37 -8.42
N ARG A 154 2.11 7.86 -7.32
CA ARG A 154 3.35 8.66 -7.39
C ARG A 154 4.50 7.89 -8.04
N LEU A 155 4.66 6.62 -7.68
CA LEU A 155 5.70 5.74 -8.23
C LEU A 155 5.49 5.45 -9.71
N SER A 156 4.24 5.44 -10.18
CA SER A 156 3.93 5.20 -11.59
C SER A 156 4.37 6.34 -12.52
N GLY A 157 4.60 7.54 -11.98
CA GLY A 157 4.87 8.75 -12.76
C GLY A 157 3.70 9.23 -13.63
N CYS A 158 2.54 8.56 -13.59
CA CYS A 158 1.37 8.91 -14.38
C CYS A 158 0.71 10.18 -13.81
N ARG A 159 0.30 11.09 -14.70
CA ARG A 159 -0.41 12.32 -14.31
C ARG A 159 -1.92 12.15 -14.26
N LYS A 160 -2.47 11.14 -14.91
CA LYS A 160 -3.90 10.80 -14.88
C LYS A 160 -4.09 9.31 -15.14
N GLY A 161 -5.18 8.76 -14.65
CA GLY A 161 -5.50 7.35 -14.83
C GLY A 161 -6.40 6.79 -13.75
N TYR A 162 -6.30 5.50 -13.56
CA TYR A 162 -7.01 4.75 -12.52
C TYR A 162 -6.02 4.02 -11.62
N ALA A 163 -6.37 3.85 -10.36
CA ALA A 163 -5.62 3.03 -9.40
C ALA A 163 -6.58 2.15 -8.58
N GLN A 164 -6.13 0.95 -8.22
CA GLN A 164 -6.93 0.00 -7.44
C GLN A 164 -6.04 -0.90 -6.57
N ILE A 165 -6.40 -1.09 -5.30
CA ILE A 165 -5.79 -2.08 -4.41
C ILE A 165 -6.21 -3.48 -4.86
N GLN A 166 -5.22 -4.33 -5.16
CA GLN A 166 -5.43 -5.77 -5.38
C GLN A 166 -5.37 -6.53 -4.06
N SER A 167 -4.32 -6.26 -3.30
CA SER A 167 -4.07 -6.87 -2.00
C SER A 167 -3.44 -5.84 -1.06
N LEU A 168 -3.77 -5.95 0.23
CA LEU A 168 -3.13 -5.23 1.32
C LEU A 168 -3.01 -6.21 2.48
N THR A 169 -1.84 -6.26 3.10
CA THR A 169 -1.59 -7.13 4.27
C THR A 169 -0.81 -6.34 5.30
N TYR A 170 -0.98 -6.71 6.57
CA TYR A 170 -0.24 -6.14 7.70
C TYR A 170 0.54 -7.25 8.39
N ASP A 171 1.83 -7.03 8.58
CA ASP A 171 2.72 -7.85 9.38
C ASP A 171 2.86 -7.20 10.77
N GLU A 172 2.19 -7.78 11.77
CA GLU A 172 2.20 -7.30 13.16
C GLU A 172 3.60 -7.33 13.78
N LYS A 173 4.42 -8.34 13.44
CA LYS A 173 5.77 -8.51 14.01
C LYS A 173 6.68 -7.37 13.58
N ASN A 174 6.61 -6.98 12.31
CA ASN A 174 7.44 -5.93 11.74
C ASN A 174 6.74 -4.56 11.67
N ARG A 175 5.47 -4.49 12.06
CA ARG A 175 4.59 -3.30 11.96
C ARG A 175 4.61 -2.66 10.57
N ARG A 176 4.54 -3.50 9.53
CA ARG A 176 4.65 -3.10 8.12
C ARG A 176 3.44 -3.55 7.32
N PHE A 177 3.00 -2.67 6.43
CA PHE A 177 2.04 -2.98 5.40
C PHE A 177 2.75 -3.38 4.11
N THR A 178 2.18 -4.34 3.40
CA THR A 178 2.52 -4.63 2.00
C THR A 178 1.25 -4.54 1.18
N ALA A 179 1.25 -3.66 0.19
CA ALA A 179 0.15 -3.46 -0.75
C ALA A 179 0.59 -3.76 -2.18
N GLU A 180 -0.29 -4.37 -2.95
CA GLU A 180 -0.20 -4.44 -4.41
C GLU A 180 -1.28 -3.57 -5.02
N VAL A 181 -0.86 -2.62 -5.85
CA VAL A 181 -1.75 -1.63 -6.47
C VAL A 181 -1.61 -1.72 -7.98
N ILE A 182 -2.73 -1.91 -8.69
CA ILE A 182 -2.73 -1.72 -10.15
C ILE A 182 -2.87 -0.23 -10.43
N VAL A 183 -2.00 0.31 -11.27
CA VAL A 183 -2.13 1.67 -11.82
C VAL A 183 -2.20 1.57 -13.34
N SER A 184 -3.27 2.13 -13.91
CA SER A 184 -3.46 2.25 -15.35
C SER A 184 -3.38 3.73 -15.73
N ALA A 185 -2.55 4.05 -16.72
CA ALA A 185 -2.55 5.37 -17.33
C ALA A 185 -3.82 5.58 -18.17
N SER A 186 -4.24 6.84 -18.34
CA SER A 186 -5.31 7.26 -19.25
C SER A 186 -4.84 8.36 -20.19
#